data_AF-A0A965Z0C2-F1
#
_entry.id   AF-A0A965Z0C2-F1
#
_cell.length_a   1.000
_cell.length_b   1.000
_cell.length_c   1.000
_cell.angle_alpha   90.00
_cell.angle_beta   90.00
_cell.angle_gamma   90.00
#
_symmetry.space_group_name_H-M   'P 1'
#
loop_
_entity.id
_entity.type
_entity.pdbx_description
1 polymer ?
#
loop_
_entity_poly.entity_id
_entity_poly.type
_entity_poly.pdbx_seq_one_letter_code
_entity_poly.pdbx_strand_id
1 'polypeptide(L)'
;AARMLIYYSPLFLFLQLLLVINFLLLLNRYHYIRKKRWSLMMIHAALIVILGGALTTHLFGIEGQVHIREGESSNEMVMHTSRGTRVQKLPFRLELSDFRLHRYPGSESPSSYESSLRIHIDGEVREAEVFMNNVLDLKGYRFFQASYDPDEQGTLLSVNRDPAGRAITYCGYLLLLIGFVMMFLMPGSRFRMLIRSLRELRRSSGQTTLIMLLLFVPTTVMAASTDVPQSTALHQVVPTAHAARFGELPVQFRGRIMPINSFSSEILRKLHKETSIAGLNSDQFLLGLLTLPQQWMEMPLIALPGGAISQRYQLPEKYASYSAFFDREGSYRLLPDLQQIYHRPAAERTAADKELIKLDERVNILYQMFHQTMPAIYP
;
A
#
# COMPACT_ATOMS: atom_id res chain seq x y z
N ALA A 1 -15.13 6.12 15.51
CA ALA A 1 -16.05 7.29 15.52
C ALA A 1 -16.20 7.95 14.14
N ALA A 2 -15.12 8.46 13.51
CA ALA A 2 -15.21 9.19 12.23
C ALA A 2 -15.90 8.42 11.08
N ARG A 3 -15.63 7.11 10.95
CA ARG A 3 -16.29 6.26 9.93
C ARG A 3 -17.82 6.27 10.04
N MET A 4 -18.34 6.15 11.27
CA MET A 4 -19.78 6.18 11.56
C MET A 4 -20.38 7.56 11.26
N LEU A 5 -19.67 8.63 11.63
CA LEU A 5 -20.16 10.01 11.49
C LEU A 5 -20.23 10.48 10.03
N ILE A 6 -19.34 9.99 9.18
CA ILE A 6 -19.25 10.46 7.79
C ILE A 6 -19.96 9.47 6.87
N TYR A 7 -19.46 8.24 6.78
CA TYR A 7 -19.90 7.27 5.77
C TYR A 7 -21.27 6.66 6.05
N TYR A 8 -21.73 6.69 7.29
CA TYR A 8 -23.07 6.20 7.66
C TYR A 8 -24.03 7.34 8.01
N SER A 9 -23.67 8.59 7.71
CA SER A 9 -24.58 9.72 7.90
C SER A 9 -25.72 9.69 6.88
N PRO A 10 -26.96 10.04 7.29
CA PRO A 10 -28.08 10.17 6.36
C PRO A 10 -27.80 11.16 5.22
N LEU A 11 -27.04 12.23 5.51
CA LEU A 11 -26.62 13.21 4.51
C LEU A 11 -25.73 12.58 3.43
N PHE A 12 -24.75 11.78 3.83
CA PHE A 12 -23.85 11.12 2.87
C PHE A 12 -24.63 10.13 1.97
N LEU A 13 -25.53 9.33 2.55
CA LEU A 13 -26.40 8.44 1.80
C LEU A 13 -27.34 9.21 0.85
N PHE A 14 -27.86 10.36 1.29
CA PHE A 14 -28.69 11.24 0.46
C PHE A 14 -27.90 11.83 -0.72
N LEU A 15 -26.66 12.27 -0.50
CA LEU A 15 -25.79 12.77 -1.58
C LEU A 15 -25.48 11.67 -2.61
N GLN A 16 -25.24 10.44 -2.15
CA GLN A 16 -25.06 9.29 -3.05
C GLN A 16 -26.32 9.01 -3.87
N LEU A 17 -27.51 9.07 -3.25
CA LEU A 17 -28.77 8.92 -3.95
C LEU A 17 -28.97 10.03 -5.01
N LEU A 18 -28.67 11.29 -4.66
CA LEU A 18 -28.75 12.40 -5.61
C LEU A 18 -27.81 12.21 -6.81
N LEU A 19 -26.62 11.63 -6.61
CA LEU A 19 -25.70 11.31 -7.71
C LEU A 19 -26.31 10.27 -8.67
N VAL A 20 -26.96 9.23 -8.13
CA VAL A 20 -27.66 8.21 -8.93
C VAL A 20 -28.81 8.83 -9.71
N ILE A 21 -29.65 9.64 -9.05
CA ILE A 21 -30.77 10.34 -9.69
C ILE A 21 -30.26 11.28 -10.79
N ASN A 22 -29.21 12.06 -10.52
CA ASN A 22 -28.61 12.95 -11.50
C ASN A 22 -28.17 12.18 -12.76
N PHE A 23 -27.51 11.04 -12.58
CA PHE A 23 -27.12 10.20 -13.71
C PHE A 23 -28.34 9.67 -14.50
N LEU A 24 -29.39 9.19 -13.83
CA LEU A 24 -30.61 8.71 -14.49
C LEU A 24 -31.29 9.83 -15.31
N LEU A 25 -31.33 11.05 -14.77
CA LEU A 25 -31.86 12.22 -15.47
C LEU A 25 -31.00 12.60 -16.68
N LEU A 26 -29.67 12.56 -16.56
CA LEU A 26 -28.75 12.81 -17.68
C LEU A 26 -28.91 11.76 -18.78
N LEU A 27 -29.08 10.49 -18.40
CA LEU A 27 -29.29 9.39 -19.34
C LEU A 27 -30.55 9.61 -20.19
N ASN A 28 -31.63 10.08 -19.57
CA ASN A 28 -32.86 10.45 -20.25
C ASN A 28 -32.67 11.72 -21.11
N ARG A 29 -32.19 12.83 -20.52
CA ARG A 29 -32.03 14.13 -21.20
C ARG A 29 -31.17 14.03 -22.47
N TYR A 30 -30.03 13.34 -22.38
CA TYR A 30 -29.09 13.22 -23.51
C TYR A 30 -29.38 12.02 -24.42
N HIS A 31 -30.44 11.25 -24.13
CA HIS A 31 -30.86 10.08 -24.89
C HIS A 31 -29.69 9.13 -25.19
N TYR A 32 -28.88 8.82 -24.17
CA TYR A 32 -27.65 8.02 -24.36
C TYR A 32 -27.92 6.63 -24.95
N ILE A 33 -29.10 6.07 -24.66
CA ILE A 33 -29.60 4.83 -25.26
C ILE A 33 -29.73 4.99 -26.78
N ARG A 34 -30.40 6.05 -27.25
CA ARG A 34 -30.59 6.32 -28.70
C ARG A 34 -29.28 6.61 -29.40
N LYS A 35 -28.35 7.28 -28.72
CA LYS A 35 -26.99 7.57 -29.23
C LYS A 35 -26.05 6.36 -29.17
N LYS A 36 -26.55 5.18 -28.77
CA LYS A 36 -25.80 3.92 -28.68
C LYS A 36 -24.50 4.05 -27.87
N ARG A 37 -24.45 4.90 -26.83
CA ARG A 37 -23.26 5.08 -25.99
C ARG A 37 -23.15 3.98 -24.92
N TRP A 38 -23.14 2.73 -25.37
CA TRP A 38 -23.24 1.53 -24.52
C TRP A 38 -22.11 1.41 -23.50
N SER A 39 -20.86 1.71 -23.87
CA SER A 39 -19.73 1.67 -22.92
C SER A 39 -19.92 2.66 -21.77
N LEU A 40 -20.30 3.91 -22.08
CA LEU A 40 -20.56 4.91 -21.05
C LEU A 40 -21.69 4.48 -20.11
N MET A 41 -22.77 3.92 -20.67
CA MET A 41 -23.90 3.41 -19.89
C MET A 41 -23.50 2.23 -19.01
N MET A 42 -22.71 1.29 -19.54
CA MET A 42 -22.22 0.14 -18.78
C MET A 42 -21.37 0.57 -17.59
N ILE A 43 -20.46 1.53 -17.78
CA ILE A 43 -19.62 2.07 -16.70
C ILE A 43 -20.48 2.67 -15.58
N HIS A 44 -21.48 3.48 -15.91
CA HIS A 44 -22.31 4.10 -14.88
C HIS A 44 -23.30 3.14 -14.23
N ALA A 45 -23.86 2.18 -14.99
CA ALA A 45 -24.65 1.10 -14.44
C ALA A 45 -23.82 0.28 -13.44
N ALA A 46 -22.56 -0.01 -13.77
CA ALA A 46 -21.63 -0.67 -12.85
C ALA A 46 -21.41 0.13 -11.56
N LEU A 47 -21.25 1.46 -11.65
CA LEU A 47 -21.15 2.32 -10.46
C LEU A 47 -22.41 2.27 -9.59
N ILE A 48 -23.61 2.23 -10.19
CA ILE A 48 -24.87 2.07 -9.45
C ILE A 48 -24.92 0.70 -8.77
N VAL A 49 -24.51 -0.37 -9.45
CA VAL A 49 -24.44 -1.71 -8.85
C VAL A 49 -23.46 -1.74 -7.67
N ILE A 50 -22.29 -1.11 -7.81
CA ILE A 50 -21.30 -0.99 -6.72
C ILE A 50 -21.89 -0.24 -5.52
N LEU A 51 -22.58 0.88 -5.76
CA LEU A 51 -23.29 1.64 -4.73
C LEU A 51 -24.39 0.81 -4.05
N GLY A 52 -25.16 0.04 -4.83
CA GLY A 52 -26.17 -0.89 -4.30
C GLY A 52 -25.57 -2.00 -3.45
N GLY A 53 -24.41 -2.53 -3.84
CA GLY A 53 -23.65 -3.49 -3.04
C GLY A 53 -23.19 -2.88 -1.72
N ALA A 54 -22.61 -1.67 -1.75
CA ALA A 54 -22.21 -0.95 -0.54
C ALA A 54 -23.40 -0.63 0.38
N LEU A 55 -24.56 -0.27 -0.17
CA LEU A 55 -25.79 -0.08 0.59
C LEU A 55 -26.25 -1.40 1.24
N THR A 56 -26.17 -2.51 0.51
CA THR A 56 -26.50 -3.85 1.03
C THR A 56 -25.57 -4.21 2.20
N THR A 57 -24.26 -3.98 2.06
CA THR A 57 -23.29 -4.13 3.15
C THR A 57 -23.64 -3.26 4.35
N HIS A 58 -24.04 -2.01 4.14
CA HIS A 58 -24.41 -1.11 5.22
C HIS A 58 -25.67 -1.56 5.97
N LEU A 59 -26.68 -2.08 5.26
CA LEU A 59 -27.95 -2.48 5.86
C LEU A 59 -27.91 -3.86 6.52
N PHE A 60 -27.15 -4.80 5.94
CA PHE A 60 -27.18 -6.22 6.33
C PHE A 60 -25.82 -6.78 6.73
N GLY A 61 -24.74 -6.04 6.50
CA GLY A 61 -23.38 -6.46 6.86
C GLY A 61 -23.18 -6.47 8.37
N ILE A 62 -22.44 -7.48 8.83
CA ILE A 62 -22.06 -7.64 10.23
C ILE A 62 -20.55 -7.45 10.32
N GLU A 63 -20.10 -6.60 11.24
CA GLU A 63 -18.68 -6.35 11.51
C GLU A 63 -18.43 -6.49 13.02
N GLY A 64 -17.29 -7.09 13.39
CA GLY A 64 -16.86 -7.21 14.78
C GLY A 64 -15.42 -7.69 14.90
N GLN A 65 -15.05 -8.11 16.11
CA GLN A 65 -13.73 -8.59 16.45
C GLN A 65 -13.83 -9.86 17.28
N VAL A 66 -12.85 -10.75 17.14
CA VAL A 66 -12.69 -11.95 17.96
C VAL A 66 -11.29 -11.88 18.56
N HIS A 67 -11.23 -11.96 19.88
CA HIS A 67 -9.98 -12.04 20.64
C HIS A 67 -9.83 -13.47 21.16
N ILE A 68 -8.66 -14.06 20.97
CA ILE A 68 -8.35 -15.44 21.37
C ILE A 68 -6.90 -15.47 21.87
N ARG A 69 -6.66 -16.08 23.03
CA ARG A 69 -5.31 -16.36 23.52
C ARG A 69 -4.87 -17.78 23.18
N GLU A 70 -3.57 -18.03 23.17
CA GLU A 70 -3.01 -19.34 22.85
C GLU A 70 -3.56 -20.43 23.78
N GLY A 71 -3.99 -21.55 23.19
CA GLY A 71 -4.66 -22.64 23.89
C GLY A 71 -6.12 -22.35 24.27
N GLU A 72 -6.60 -21.12 24.10
CA GLU A 72 -7.99 -20.77 24.30
C GLU A 72 -8.81 -20.94 23.02
N SER A 73 -10.12 -21.05 23.21
CA SER A 73 -11.07 -21.09 22.12
C SER A 73 -12.22 -20.12 22.34
N SER A 74 -12.67 -19.51 21.27
CA SER A 74 -13.81 -18.60 21.26
C SER A 74 -14.78 -18.98 20.15
N ASN A 75 -16.06 -18.88 20.46
CA ASN A 75 -17.16 -18.93 19.49
C ASN A 75 -17.97 -17.63 19.55
N GLU A 76 -17.39 -16.55 20.04
CA GLU A 76 -18.07 -15.27 20.22
C GLU A 76 -17.30 -14.16 19.54
N MET A 77 -18.02 -13.31 18.82
CA MET A 77 -17.50 -12.07 18.27
C MET A 77 -18.12 -10.86 18.97
N VAL A 78 -17.30 -9.86 19.23
CA VAL A 78 -17.67 -8.59 19.85
C VAL A 78 -17.90 -7.56 18.74
N MET A 79 -19.08 -6.95 18.73
CA MET A 79 -19.47 -5.93 17.76
C MET A 79 -19.61 -4.58 18.45
N HIS A 80 -18.96 -3.56 17.92
CA HIS A 80 -19.13 -2.18 18.38
C HIS A 80 -20.13 -1.46 17.48
N THR A 81 -21.35 -1.28 17.97
CA THR A 81 -22.43 -0.60 17.25
C THR A 81 -22.68 0.79 17.84
N SER A 82 -23.45 1.63 17.13
CA SER A 82 -23.89 2.93 17.66
C SER A 82 -24.72 2.82 18.95
N ARG A 83 -25.32 1.66 19.21
CA ARG A 83 -26.13 1.37 20.41
C ARG A 83 -25.30 0.71 21.53
N GLY A 84 -23.99 0.61 21.37
CA GLY A 84 -23.07 -0.01 22.33
C GLY A 84 -22.45 -1.31 21.81
N THR A 85 -21.81 -2.03 22.73
CA THR A 85 -21.13 -3.30 22.46
C THR A 85 -22.11 -4.45 22.54
N ARG A 86 -22.14 -5.30 21.50
CA ARG A 86 -22.98 -6.50 21.44
C ARG A 86 -22.13 -7.72 21.15
N VAL A 87 -22.33 -8.79 21.91
CA VAL A 87 -21.69 -10.08 21.67
C VAL A 87 -22.62 -10.95 20.80
N GLN A 88 -22.05 -11.60 19.79
CA GLN A 88 -22.76 -12.53 18.92
C GLN A 88 -22.01 -13.86 18.85
N LYS A 89 -22.74 -14.97 19.01
CA LYS A 89 -22.20 -16.32 18.84
C LYS A 89 -22.01 -16.67 17.37
N LEU A 90 -20.86 -17.25 17.05
CA LEU A 90 -20.47 -17.80 15.77
C LEU A 90 -20.98 -19.26 15.65
N PRO A 91 -21.28 -19.73 14.42
CA PRO A 91 -21.74 -21.10 14.17
C PRO A 91 -20.59 -22.14 14.13
N PHE A 92 -19.43 -21.79 14.67
CA PHE A 92 -18.21 -22.60 14.79
C PHE A 92 -17.37 -22.03 15.93
N ARG A 93 -16.40 -22.82 16.40
CA ARG A 93 -15.46 -22.42 17.46
C ARG A 93 -14.06 -22.32 16.85
N LEU A 94 -13.37 -21.22 17.16
CA LEU A 94 -12.00 -20.96 16.78
C LEU A 94 -11.10 -21.16 17.99
N GLU A 95 -10.02 -21.91 17.84
CA GLU A 95 -9.01 -22.13 18.87
C GLU A 95 -7.67 -21.63 18.35
N LEU A 96 -6.98 -20.79 19.12
CA LEU A 96 -5.65 -20.32 18.76
C LEU A 96 -4.63 -21.38 19.20
N SER A 97 -4.00 -22.03 18.24
CA SER A 97 -3.00 -23.06 18.53
C SER A 97 -1.61 -22.46 18.75
N ASP A 98 -1.27 -21.41 18.00
CA ASP A 98 0.05 -20.78 18.03
C ASP A 98 -0.05 -19.39 17.38
N PHE A 99 0.58 -18.38 17.99
CA PHE A 99 0.71 -17.03 17.47
C PHE A 99 2.19 -16.70 17.27
N ARG A 100 2.55 -16.26 16.06
CA ARG A 100 3.93 -15.92 15.72
C ARG A 100 4.03 -14.44 15.34
N LEU A 101 4.88 -13.70 16.06
CA LEU A 101 5.26 -12.33 15.74
C LEU A 101 6.64 -12.31 15.09
N HIS A 102 6.69 -12.01 13.79
CA HIS A 102 7.94 -11.75 13.10
C HIS A 102 8.35 -10.29 13.30
N ARG A 103 9.63 -10.09 13.60
CA ARG A 103 10.26 -8.77 13.73
C ARG A 103 11.29 -8.56 12.63
N TYR A 104 11.63 -7.31 12.38
CA TYR A 104 12.82 -7.02 11.58
C TYR A 104 14.06 -7.59 12.29
N PRO A 105 15.00 -8.21 11.55
CA PRO A 105 16.23 -8.74 12.15
C PRO A 105 16.92 -7.68 13.01
N GLY A 106 17.29 -8.02 14.25
CA GLY A 106 17.99 -7.13 15.18
C GLY A 106 17.22 -5.88 15.64
N SER A 107 15.89 -5.88 15.49
CA SER A 107 14.98 -4.86 16.02
C SER A 107 13.80 -5.53 16.72
N GLU A 108 13.23 -4.86 17.72
CA GLU A 108 11.97 -5.26 18.34
C GLU A 108 10.74 -4.78 17.54
N SER A 109 10.95 -4.08 16.41
CA SER A 109 9.85 -3.63 15.55
C SER A 109 9.20 -4.81 14.82
N PRO A 110 7.86 -4.95 14.90
CA PRO A 110 7.14 -6.03 14.25
C PRO A 110 7.09 -5.83 12.72
N SER A 111 7.40 -6.90 11.97
CA SER A 111 7.34 -6.94 10.51
C SER A 111 6.04 -7.59 10.01
N SER A 112 5.60 -8.67 10.66
CA SER A 112 4.38 -9.39 10.34
C SER A 112 3.96 -10.26 11.52
N TYR A 113 2.68 -10.62 11.57
CA TYR A 113 2.14 -11.48 12.61
C TYR A 113 1.15 -12.46 11.98
N GLU A 114 1.16 -13.69 12.49
CA GLU A 114 0.37 -14.81 11.98
C GLU A 114 -0.26 -15.58 13.14
N SER A 115 -1.47 -16.09 12.91
CA SER A 115 -2.24 -16.87 13.87
C SER A 115 -2.59 -18.22 13.28
N SER A 116 -2.17 -19.30 13.93
CA SER A 116 -2.49 -20.67 13.58
C SER A 116 -3.77 -21.09 14.32
N LEU A 117 -4.85 -21.31 13.59
CA LEU A 117 -6.19 -21.58 14.14
C LEU A 117 -6.63 -23.02 13.90
N ARG A 118 -7.18 -23.65 14.94
CA ARG A 118 -7.98 -24.87 14.84
C ARG A 118 -9.46 -24.51 14.86
N ILE A 119 -10.17 -24.86 13.80
CA ILE A 119 -11.57 -24.53 13.56
C ILE A 119 -12.40 -25.78 13.82
N HIS A 120 -13.24 -25.72 14.84
CA HIS A 120 -14.18 -26.80 15.19
C HIS A 120 -15.54 -26.49 14.56
N ILE A 121 -15.91 -27.22 13.52
CA ILE A 121 -17.14 -27.00 12.74
C ILE A 121 -17.83 -28.32 12.44
N ASP A 122 -19.10 -28.43 12.82
CA ASP A 122 -19.97 -29.59 12.52
C ASP A 122 -19.35 -30.96 12.90
N GLY A 123 -18.47 -30.99 13.92
CA GLY A 123 -17.77 -32.20 14.40
C GLY A 123 -16.39 -32.46 13.75
N GLU A 124 -16.00 -31.67 12.75
CA GLU A 124 -14.66 -31.72 12.13
C GLU A 124 -13.74 -30.64 12.71
N VAL A 125 -12.44 -30.95 12.78
CA VAL A 125 -11.39 -29.97 13.08
C VAL A 125 -10.62 -29.66 11.81
N ARG A 126 -10.49 -28.37 11.49
CA ARG A 126 -9.71 -27.88 10.35
C ARG A 126 -8.65 -26.91 10.83
N GLU A 127 -7.44 -27.04 10.31
CA GLU A 127 -6.36 -26.09 10.59
C GLU A 127 -6.33 -25.01 9.51
N ALA A 128 -6.11 -23.76 9.92
CA ALA A 128 -5.94 -22.64 9.02
C ALA A 128 -5.03 -21.59 9.62
N GLU A 129 -4.24 -20.92 8.79
CA GLU A 129 -3.40 -19.79 9.21
C GLU A 129 -4.03 -18.47 8.74
N VAL A 130 -4.03 -17.47 9.62
CA VAL A 130 -4.50 -16.12 9.31
C VAL A 130 -3.34 -15.16 9.51
N PHE A 131 -2.96 -14.44 8.46
CA PHE A 131 -1.84 -13.49 8.47
C PHE A 131 -2.08 -12.35 7.47
N MET A 132 -1.17 -11.40 7.38
CA MET A 132 -1.34 -10.24 6.49
C MET A 132 -1.49 -10.67 5.02
N ASN A 133 -2.60 -10.27 4.39
CA ASN A 133 -3.02 -10.66 3.02
C ASN A 133 -3.49 -12.12 2.85
N ASN A 134 -3.60 -12.91 3.94
CA ASN A 134 -4.23 -14.23 3.92
C ASN A 134 -5.46 -14.26 4.83
N VAL A 135 -6.63 -14.48 4.23
CA VAL A 135 -7.93 -14.30 4.89
C VAL A 135 -8.63 -15.63 4.99
N LEU A 136 -9.12 -15.96 6.19
CA LEU A 136 -9.93 -17.15 6.42
C LEU A 136 -11.40 -16.85 6.13
N ASP A 137 -12.04 -17.59 5.22
CA ASP A 137 -13.48 -17.48 4.89
C ASP A 137 -14.22 -18.75 5.34
N LEU A 138 -15.18 -18.61 6.25
CA LEU A 138 -15.93 -19.71 6.88
C LEU A 138 -17.40 -19.35 7.05
N LYS A 139 -18.31 -20.14 6.47
CA LYS A 139 -19.78 -19.93 6.55
C LYS A 139 -20.20 -18.46 6.25
N GLY A 140 -19.47 -17.77 5.36
CA GLY A 140 -19.70 -16.37 4.96
C GLY A 140 -19.08 -15.32 5.90
N TYR A 141 -18.44 -15.73 6.99
CA TYR A 141 -17.61 -14.88 7.85
C TYR A 141 -16.18 -14.88 7.33
N ARG A 142 -15.57 -13.70 7.23
CA ARG A 142 -14.15 -13.56 6.91
C ARG A 142 -13.39 -13.00 8.10
N PHE A 143 -12.26 -13.63 8.38
CA PHE A 143 -11.37 -13.27 9.47
C PHE A 143 -10.08 -12.69 8.91
N PHE A 144 -9.76 -11.50 9.38
CA PHE A 144 -8.56 -10.77 9.01
C PHE A 144 -7.72 -10.56 10.25
N GLN A 145 -6.42 -10.73 10.12
CA GLN A 145 -5.50 -10.38 11.19
C GLN A 145 -5.56 -8.86 11.45
N ALA A 146 -5.97 -8.43 12.63
CA ALA A 146 -6.17 -7.01 12.95
C ALA A 146 -5.12 -6.47 13.92
N SER A 147 -4.84 -7.18 15.02
CA SER A 147 -3.85 -6.83 16.04
C SER A 147 -3.42 -8.06 16.85
N TYR A 148 -2.69 -7.86 17.94
CA TYR A 148 -2.21 -8.88 18.88
C TYR A 148 -2.02 -8.30 20.30
N ASP A 149 -1.95 -9.18 21.30
CA ASP A 149 -1.78 -8.82 22.71
C ASP A 149 -0.35 -8.36 23.03
N PRO A 150 -0.15 -7.46 24.03
CA PRO A 150 1.18 -6.99 24.42
C PRO A 150 2.15 -8.07 24.90
N ASP A 151 1.63 -9.19 25.39
CA ASP A 151 2.41 -10.34 25.86
C ASP A 151 2.67 -11.37 24.76
N GLU A 152 2.29 -11.07 23.50
CA GLU A 152 2.49 -11.92 22.33
C GLU A 152 1.79 -13.29 22.41
N GLN A 153 0.80 -13.45 23.29
CA GLN A 153 0.07 -14.71 23.47
C GLN A 153 -1.38 -14.64 23.00
N GLY A 154 -1.76 -13.58 22.29
CA GLY A 154 -3.14 -13.35 21.89
C GLY A 154 -3.25 -12.70 20.53
N THR A 155 -4.29 -13.11 19.80
CA THR A 155 -4.63 -12.59 18.48
C THR A 155 -5.93 -11.82 18.54
N LEU A 156 -5.97 -10.69 17.83
CA LEU A 156 -7.20 -9.96 17.57
C LEU A 156 -7.54 -10.05 16.09
N LEU A 157 -8.61 -10.77 15.78
CA LEU A 157 -9.12 -10.97 14.44
C LEU A 157 -10.29 -10.02 14.17
N SER A 158 -10.25 -9.29 13.06
CA SER A 158 -11.40 -8.56 12.56
C SER A 158 -12.29 -9.52 11.77
N VAL A 159 -13.59 -9.50 12.06
CA VAL A 159 -14.59 -10.36 11.44
C VAL A 159 -15.56 -9.53 10.64
N ASN A 160 -15.82 -9.92 9.40
CA ASN A 160 -16.93 -9.38 8.63
C ASN A 160 -17.79 -10.49 8.02
N ARG A 161 -19.10 -10.26 7.94
CA ARG A 161 -20.05 -11.11 7.23
C ARG A 161 -20.91 -10.24 6.34
N ASP A 162 -20.64 -10.34 5.05
CA ASP A 162 -21.41 -9.70 3.99
C ASP A 162 -21.24 -10.51 2.70
N PRO A 163 -21.99 -11.61 2.53
CA PRO A 163 -21.94 -12.38 1.28
C PRO A 163 -22.68 -11.68 0.15
N ALA A 164 -23.82 -11.03 0.43
CA ALA A 164 -24.70 -10.44 -0.58
C ALA A 164 -24.14 -9.12 -1.12
N GLY A 165 -23.79 -8.17 -0.26
CA GLY A 165 -23.19 -6.89 -0.65
C GLY A 165 -21.89 -7.10 -1.41
N ARG A 166 -21.02 -8.00 -0.91
CA ARG A 166 -19.80 -8.43 -1.61
C ARG A 166 -20.09 -8.98 -3.01
N ALA A 167 -21.03 -9.91 -3.15
CA ALA A 167 -21.37 -10.48 -4.45
C ALA A 167 -21.88 -9.41 -5.43
N ILE A 168 -22.73 -8.51 -4.97
CA ILE A 168 -23.25 -7.39 -5.78
C ILE A 168 -22.11 -6.45 -6.18
N THR A 169 -21.24 -6.04 -5.25
CA THR A 169 -20.11 -5.17 -5.54
C THR A 169 -19.12 -5.81 -6.52
N TYR A 170 -18.84 -7.10 -6.38
CA TYR A 170 -17.95 -7.82 -7.30
C TYR A 170 -18.54 -7.97 -8.70
N CYS A 171 -19.86 -8.21 -8.80
CA CYS A 171 -20.58 -8.15 -10.07
C CYS A 171 -20.46 -6.75 -10.69
N GLY A 172 -20.60 -5.70 -9.87
CA GLY A 172 -20.38 -4.31 -10.29
C GLY A 172 -18.96 -4.07 -10.82
N TYR A 173 -17.91 -4.56 -10.15
CA TYR A 173 -16.53 -4.45 -10.65
C TYR A 173 -16.31 -5.20 -11.96
N LEU A 174 -16.93 -6.37 -12.13
CA LEU A 174 -16.90 -7.10 -13.40
C LEU A 174 -17.57 -6.29 -14.53
N LEU A 175 -18.75 -5.72 -14.28
CA LEU A 175 -19.44 -4.86 -15.23
C LEU A 175 -18.63 -3.60 -15.56
N LEU A 176 -17.94 -3.03 -14.57
CA LEU A 176 -17.06 -1.87 -14.76
C LEU A 176 -15.89 -2.22 -15.68
N LEU A 177 -15.24 -3.36 -15.46
CA LEU A 177 -14.18 -3.88 -16.33
C LEU A 177 -14.68 -4.06 -17.76
N ILE A 178 -15.85 -4.71 -17.93
CA ILE A 178 -16.48 -4.87 -19.25
C ILE A 178 -16.74 -3.50 -19.89
N GLY A 179 -17.26 -2.53 -19.13
CA GLY A 179 -17.52 -1.17 -19.60
C GLY A 179 -16.26 -0.47 -20.13
N PHE A 180 -15.13 -0.60 -19.42
CA PHE A 180 -13.84 -0.08 -19.86
C PHE A 180 -13.31 -0.80 -21.11
N VAL A 181 -13.40 -2.13 -21.17
CA VAL A 181 -13.00 -2.89 -22.37
C VAL A 181 -13.85 -2.49 -23.58
N MET A 182 -15.16 -2.35 -23.40
CA MET A 182 -16.08 -1.87 -24.44
C MET A 182 -15.71 -0.48 -24.94
N MET A 183 -15.16 0.39 -24.08
CA MET A 183 -14.75 1.74 -24.49
C MET A 183 -13.71 1.70 -25.63
N PHE A 184 -12.79 0.75 -25.59
CA PHE A 184 -11.81 0.53 -26.65
C PHE A 184 -12.45 -0.14 -27.88
N LEU A 185 -13.41 -1.05 -27.66
CA LEU A 185 -14.07 -1.88 -28.68
C LEU A 185 -15.32 -1.26 -29.34
N MET A 186 -15.75 -0.06 -28.96
CA MET A 186 -16.86 0.63 -29.62
C MET A 186 -16.49 1.39 -30.92
N PRO A 187 -17.33 1.31 -31.97
CA PRO A 187 -17.14 2.06 -33.22
C PRO A 187 -17.23 3.57 -32.94
N GLY A 188 -16.22 4.33 -33.40
CA GLY A 188 -16.10 5.76 -33.11
C GLY A 188 -15.37 6.11 -31.80
N SER A 189 -14.78 5.13 -31.09
CA SER A 189 -13.94 5.42 -29.93
C SER A 189 -12.70 6.23 -30.33
N ARG A 190 -12.23 7.13 -29.45
CA ARG A 190 -10.97 7.87 -29.65
C ARG A 190 -9.79 6.94 -29.93
N PHE A 191 -9.76 5.76 -29.31
CA PHE A 191 -8.75 4.75 -29.55
C PHE A 191 -8.78 4.22 -31.00
N ARG A 192 -9.97 3.88 -31.53
CA ARG A 192 -10.10 3.52 -32.95
C ARG A 192 -9.76 4.66 -33.88
N MET A 193 -10.16 5.89 -33.54
CA MET A 193 -9.80 7.08 -34.33
C MET A 193 -8.29 7.25 -34.35
N LEU A 194 -7.61 7.12 -33.20
CA LEU A 194 -6.16 7.19 -33.10
C LEU A 194 -5.47 6.05 -33.88
N ILE A 195 -5.98 4.82 -33.84
CA ILE A 195 -5.46 3.72 -34.67
C ILE A 195 -5.63 4.01 -36.17
N ARG A 196 -6.77 4.59 -36.58
CA ARG A 196 -7.00 5.01 -37.96
C ARG A 196 -6.02 6.11 -38.35
N SER A 197 -5.88 7.16 -37.53
CA SER A 197 -4.92 8.24 -37.73
C SER A 197 -3.48 7.72 -37.74
N LEU A 198 -3.10 6.78 -36.89
CA LEU A 198 -1.78 6.14 -36.91
C LEU A 198 -1.56 5.31 -38.19
N ARG A 199 -2.59 4.63 -38.70
CA ARG A 199 -2.51 3.85 -39.94
C ARG A 199 -2.45 4.77 -41.16
N GLU A 200 -3.19 5.87 -41.15
CA GLU A 200 -3.14 6.94 -42.16
C GLU A 200 -1.77 7.62 -42.14
N LEU A 201 -1.24 7.98 -40.97
CA LEU A 201 0.11 8.48 -40.80
C LEU A 201 1.13 7.45 -41.29
N ARG A 202 1.08 6.18 -40.88
CA ARG A 202 2.01 5.14 -41.37
C ARG A 202 1.95 4.94 -42.89
N ARG A 203 0.79 5.19 -43.52
CA ARG A 203 0.59 5.07 -44.98
C ARG A 203 1.03 6.34 -45.73
N SER A 204 0.92 7.51 -45.11
CA SER A 204 1.38 8.81 -45.60
C SER A 204 2.89 9.03 -45.35
N SER A 205 3.42 8.45 -44.28
CA SER A 205 4.76 8.63 -43.76
C SER A 205 5.70 7.52 -44.20
N GLY A 206 5.86 7.37 -45.51
CA GLY A 206 7.11 6.81 -46.05
C GLY A 206 8.30 7.75 -45.84
N GLN A 207 8.07 9.04 -45.54
CA GLN A 207 9.14 10.07 -45.48
C GLN A 207 9.12 10.98 -44.24
N THR A 208 8.07 11.02 -43.41
CA THR A 208 7.97 12.02 -42.31
C THR A 208 8.27 11.50 -40.90
N THR A 209 8.38 10.19 -40.69
CA THR A 209 8.75 9.59 -39.39
C THR A 209 10.22 9.78 -39.04
N LEU A 210 11.10 9.97 -40.03
CA LEU A 210 12.53 10.23 -39.79
C LEU A 210 12.78 11.65 -39.23
N ILE A 211 11.91 12.62 -39.55
CA ILE A 211 12.06 14.02 -39.11
C ILE A 211 11.56 14.21 -37.67
N MET A 212 10.51 13.52 -37.24
CA MET A 212 10.06 13.58 -35.83
C MET A 212 10.99 12.85 -34.86
N LEU A 213 11.69 11.80 -35.31
CA LEU A 213 12.70 11.11 -34.47
C LEU A 213 13.94 11.98 -34.27
N LEU A 214 14.24 12.89 -35.21
CA LEU A 214 15.32 13.86 -35.16
C LEU A 214 15.02 15.09 -34.27
N LEU A 215 13.75 15.30 -33.89
CA LEU A 215 13.31 16.39 -33.02
C LEU A 215 13.28 16.02 -31.51
N PHE A 216 13.67 14.80 -31.17
CA PHE A 216 13.83 14.31 -29.79
C PHE A 216 15.29 14.21 -29.36
N VAL A 217 16.17 15.06 -29.89
CA VAL A 217 17.49 15.28 -29.27
C VAL A 217 17.25 16.12 -28.00
N PRO A 218 17.53 15.61 -26.79
CA PRO A 218 17.44 16.44 -25.60
C PRO A 218 18.50 17.53 -25.72
N THR A 219 18.08 18.78 -25.82
CA THR A 219 18.99 19.91 -25.63
C THR A 219 19.44 19.89 -24.18
N THR A 220 20.71 19.58 -23.94
CA THR A 220 21.34 19.74 -22.63
C THR A 220 21.37 21.22 -22.29
N VAL A 221 20.39 21.70 -21.53
CA VAL A 221 20.48 23.00 -20.86
C VAL A 221 21.48 22.81 -19.72
N MET A 222 22.68 23.38 -19.87
CA MET A 222 23.60 23.51 -18.76
C MET A 222 23.01 24.53 -17.78
N ALA A 223 22.44 24.03 -16.68
CA ALA A 223 22.14 24.87 -15.54
C ALA A 223 23.47 25.26 -14.88
N ALA A 224 23.74 26.57 -14.81
CA ALA A 224 24.80 27.09 -13.97
C ALA A 224 24.49 26.72 -12.51
N SER A 225 25.37 25.95 -11.89
CA SER A 225 25.29 25.62 -10.47
C SER A 225 25.52 26.91 -9.67
N THR A 226 24.49 27.39 -8.99
CA THR A 226 24.68 28.25 -7.82
C THR A 226 25.26 27.40 -6.71
N ASP A 227 26.47 27.72 -6.29
CA ASP A 227 27.16 27.14 -5.14
C ASP A 227 26.28 27.21 -3.89
N VAL A 228 25.77 26.05 -3.47
CA VAL A 228 25.31 25.81 -2.10
C VAL A 228 26.43 25.04 -1.40
N PRO A 229 27.09 25.62 -0.38
CA PRO A 229 28.14 24.91 0.34
C PRO A 229 27.50 23.88 1.28
N GLN A 230 27.41 22.61 0.87
CA GLN A 230 27.08 21.50 1.77
C GLN A 230 27.94 20.25 1.52
N SER A 231 28.79 19.98 2.51
CA SER A 231 29.49 18.72 2.85
C SER A 231 30.34 18.01 1.78
N THR A 232 31.64 18.29 1.83
CA THR A 232 32.78 17.61 1.18
C THR A 232 33.03 16.16 1.63
N ALA A 233 32.06 15.46 2.23
CA ALA A 233 32.31 14.16 2.87
C ALA A 233 32.16 12.92 1.96
N LEU A 234 31.72 13.06 0.70
CA LEU A 234 31.44 11.93 -0.20
C LEU A 234 32.30 11.88 -1.48
N HIS A 235 33.52 12.41 -1.44
CA HIS A 235 34.40 12.49 -2.63
C HIS A 235 35.02 11.15 -3.10
N GLN A 236 34.55 10.00 -2.62
CA GLN A 236 34.72 8.73 -3.35
C GLN A 236 33.52 8.51 -4.26
N VAL A 237 33.39 9.38 -5.27
CA VAL A 237 32.35 9.23 -6.30
C VAL A 237 32.72 8.02 -7.16
N VAL A 238 32.04 6.89 -6.93
CA VAL A 238 32.15 5.72 -7.79
C VAL A 238 31.91 6.14 -9.25
N PRO A 239 32.81 5.84 -10.20
CA PRO A 239 32.61 6.23 -11.60
C PRO A 239 31.26 5.75 -12.14
N THR A 240 30.55 6.61 -12.87
CA THR A 240 29.19 6.30 -13.38
C THR A 240 29.17 5.04 -14.23
N ALA A 241 30.21 4.81 -15.04
CA ALA A 241 30.37 3.58 -15.83
C ALA A 241 30.51 2.32 -14.96
N HIS A 242 31.18 2.40 -13.81
CA HIS A 242 31.30 1.29 -12.88
C HIS A 242 29.96 1.02 -12.18
N ALA A 243 29.30 2.07 -11.71
CA ALA A 243 27.97 1.98 -11.10
C ALA A 243 26.93 1.38 -12.06
N ALA A 244 26.99 1.70 -13.36
CA ALA A 244 26.11 1.12 -14.37
C ALA A 244 26.29 -0.40 -14.50
N ARG A 245 27.54 -0.89 -14.51
CA ARG A 245 27.82 -2.35 -14.53
C ARG A 245 27.34 -3.06 -13.27
N PHE A 246 27.46 -2.40 -12.11
CA PHE A 246 26.88 -2.91 -10.86
C PHE A 246 25.34 -2.97 -10.94
N GLY A 247 24.71 -1.94 -11.51
CA GLY A 247 23.26 -1.86 -11.70
C GLY A 247 22.68 -2.98 -12.58
N GLU A 248 23.48 -3.58 -13.46
CA GLU A 248 23.06 -4.71 -14.31
C GLU A 248 22.96 -6.04 -13.57
N LEU A 249 23.58 -6.18 -12.40
CA LEU A 249 23.61 -7.44 -11.67
C LEU A 249 22.21 -7.84 -11.19
N PRO A 250 21.87 -9.14 -11.19
CA PRO A 250 20.59 -9.61 -10.66
C PRO A 250 20.59 -9.59 -9.12
N VAL A 251 19.46 -9.19 -8.55
CA VAL A 251 19.18 -9.25 -7.11
C VAL A 251 17.80 -9.85 -6.88
N GLN A 252 17.67 -10.71 -5.87
CA GLN A 252 16.36 -11.20 -5.44
C GLN A 252 15.80 -10.26 -4.38
N PHE A 253 14.63 -9.68 -4.66
CA PHE A 253 13.95 -8.79 -3.71
C PHE A 253 12.45 -9.10 -3.71
N ARG A 254 11.88 -9.34 -2.53
CA ARG A 254 10.45 -9.71 -2.36
C ARG A 254 10.01 -10.88 -3.24
N GLY A 255 10.86 -11.91 -3.34
CA GLY A 255 10.55 -13.14 -4.08
C GLY A 255 10.65 -13.03 -5.61
N ARG A 256 11.07 -11.89 -6.16
CA ARG A 256 11.33 -11.72 -7.60
C ARG A 256 12.79 -11.37 -7.87
N ILE A 257 13.32 -11.81 -9.00
CA ILE A 257 14.63 -11.39 -9.52
C ILE A 257 14.43 -10.06 -10.28
N MET A 258 15.26 -9.07 -9.99
CA MET A 258 15.30 -7.79 -10.70
C MET A 258 16.74 -7.28 -10.79
N PRO A 259 17.07 -6.36 -11.71
CA PRO A 259 18.42 -5.80 -11.74
C PRO A 259 18.63 -4.81 -10.58
N ILE A 260 19.88 -4.70 -10.12
CA ILE A 260 20.28 -3.81 -9.03
C ILE A 260 19.87 -2.37 -9.30
N ASN A 261 19.89 -1.89 -10.55
CA ASN A 261 19.50 -0.53 -10.90
C ASN A 261 18.05 -0.20 -10.50
N SER A 262 17.16 -1.18 -10.67
CA SER A 262 15.75 -1.05 -10.34
C SER A 262 15.56 -1.10 -8.83
N PHE A 263 16.35 -1.94 -8.16
CA PHE A 263 16.35 -2.08 -6.70
C PHE A 263 16.89 -0.81 -6.03
N SER A 264 18.07 -0.33 -6.43
CA SER A 264 18.72 0.87 -5.92
C SER A 264 17.81 2.11 -6.08
N SER A 265 17.15 2.24 -7.23
CA SER A 265 16.19 3.30 -7.50
C SER A 265 14.95 3.22 -6.61
N GLU A 266 14.41 2.01 -6.37
CA GLU A 266 13.28 1.79 -5.47
C GLU A 266 13.65 2.17 -4.03
N ILE A 267 14.83 1.76 -3.56
CA ILE A 267 15.34 2.06 -2.22
C ILE A 267 15.56 3.56 -2.05
N LEU A 268 16.27 4.22 -2.96
CA LEU A 268 16.56 5.65 -2.84
C LEU A 268 15.28 6.48 -2.83
N ARG A 269 14.32 6.17 -3.71
CA ARG A 269 13.01 6.86 -3.72
C ARG A 269 12.21 6.60 -2.45
N LYS A 270 12.34 5.43 -1.84
CA LYS A 270 11.64 5.10 -0.60
C LYS A 270 12.23 5.83 0.62
N LEU A 271 13.56 5.92 0.67
CA LEU A 271 14.30 6.58 1.74
C LEU A 271 14.28 8.10 1.60
N HIS A 272 14.62 8.63 0.43
CA HIS A 272 14.89 10.05 0.18
C HIS A 272 13.80 10.77 -0.63
N LYS A 273 12.86 10.04 -1.26
CA LYS A 273 11.81 10.59 -2.15
C LYS A 273 12.29 11.24 -3.45
N GLU A 274 13.60 11.26 -3.72
CA GLU A 274 14.19 11.74 -4.96
C GLU A 274 14.86 10.59 -5.73
N THR A 275 15.28 10.83 -6.97
CA THR A 275 15.96 9.84 -7.83
C THR A 275 17.48 9.90 -7.76
N SER A 276 18.01 10.90 -7.08
CA SER A 276 19.44 11.14 -6.86
C SER A 276 19.64 11.75 -5.48
N ILE A 277 20.84 11.63 -4.91
CA ILE A 277 21.20 12.27 -3.65
C ILE A 277 22.61 12.83 -3.74
N ALA A 278 22.80 14.09 -3.33
CA ALA A 278 24.10 14.76 -3.37
C ALA A 278 24.84 14.65 -4.73
N GLY A 279 24.08 14.70 -5.84
CA GLY A 279 24.61 14.55 -7.20
C GLY A 279 24.93 13.11 -7.64
N LEU A 280 24.71 12.11 -6.77
CA LEU A 280 24.88 10.70 -7.07
C LEU A 280 23.59 10.08 -7.61
N ASN A 281 23.72 9.20 -8.59
CA ASN A 281 22.61 8.35 -9.04
C ASN A 281 22.34 7.21 -8.02
N SER A 282 21.25 6.47 -8.21
CA SER A 282 20.83 5.43 -7.27
C SER A 282 21.84 4.29 -7.10
N ASP A 283 22.59 3.94 -8.13
CA ASP A 283 23.60 2.87 -8.08
C ASP A 283 24.86 3.30 -7.34
N GLN A 284 25.31 4.53 -7.60
CA GLN A 284 26.40 5.16 -6.84
C GLN A 284 26.02 5.33 -5.37
N PHE A 285 24.77 5.73 -5.09
CA PHE A 285 24.21 5.77 -3.75
C PHE A 285 24.30 4.41 -3.07
N LEU A 286 23.79 3.35 -3.71
CA LEU A 286 23.75 2.02 -3.11
C LEU A 286 25.15 1.45 -2.89
N LEU A 287 26.06 1.61 -3.85
CA LEU A 287 27.47 1.21 -3.67
C LEU A 287 28.14 1.98 -2.54
N GLY A 288 27.91 3.30 -2.47
CA GLY A 288 28.41 4.11 -1.37
C GLY A 288 27.87 3.63 -0.01
N LEU A 289 26.57 3.35 0.05
CA LEU A 289 25.89 2.86 1.26
C LEU A 289 26.51 1.56 1.79
N LEU A 290 26.79 0.62 0.88
CA LEU A 290 27.34 -0.70 1.22
C LEU A 290 28.85 -0.66 1.54
N THR A 291 29.60 0.26 0.91
CA THR A 291 31.06 0.35 1.09
C THR A 291 31.46 1.24 2.26
N LEU A 292 30.68 2.27 2.58
CA LEU A 292 30.99 3.29 3.58
C LEU A 292 29.84 3.50 4.59
N PRO A 293 29.31 2.44 5.24
CA PRO A 293 28.08 2.52 6.04
C PRO A 293 28.13 3.59 7.15
N GLN A 294 29.27 3.74 7.82
CA GLN A 294 29.49 4.73 8.88
C GLN A 294 29.23 6.18 8.42
N GLN A 295 29.66 6.54 7.20
CA GLN A 295 29.44 7.88 6.66
C GLN A 295 27.97 8.12 6.31
N TRP A 296 27.31 7.08 5.78
CA TRP A 296 25.90 7.16 5.40
C TRP A 296 24.95 7.14 6.60
N MET A 297 25.37 6.61 7.74
CA MET A 297 24.60 6.68 8.99
C MET A 297 24.38 8.13 9.47
N GLU A 298 25.36 9.01 9.25
CA GLU A 298 25.30 10.42 9.63
C GLU A 298 24.71 11.33 8.55
N MET A 299 24.58 10.85 7.31
CA MET A 299 24.04 11.64 6.22
C MET A 299 22.52 11.85 6.39
N PRO A 300 21.99 13.08 6.18
CA PRO A 300 20.56 13.34 6.16
C PRO A 300 19.87 12.73 4.93
N LEU A 301 19.61 11.42 5.02
CA LEU A 301 19.09 10.59 3.94
C LEU A 301 17.59 10.30 4.09
N ILE A 302 17.12 10.09 5.33
CA ILE A 302 15.77 9.61 5.61
C ILE A 302 14.79 10.77 5.50
N ALA A 303 13.91 10.73 4.49
CA ALA A 303 12.84 11.70 4.30
C ALA A 303 11.86 11.65 5.47
N LEU A 304 11.51 12.82 5.98
CA LEU A 304 10.56 12.95 7.08
C LEU A 304 9.17 13.33 6.54
N PRO A 305 8.10 12.98 7.28
CA PRO A 305 6.77 13.53 7.04
C PRO A 305 6.65 15.00 7.43
N GLY A 306 7.53 15.50 8.32
CA GLY A 306 7.56 16.88 8.81
C GLY A 306 6.58 17.13 9.97
N GLY A 307 6.52 18.39 10.44
CA GLY A 307 5.48 18.86 11.35
C GLY A 307 5.53 18.19 12.74
N ALA A 308 4.42 17.55 13.16
CA ALA A 308 4.26 17.02 14.51
C ALA A 308 5.30 15.95 14.88
N ILE A 309 5.71 15.10 13.92
CA ILE A 309 6.72 14.05 14.15
C ILE A 309 8.10 14.69 14.35
N SER A 310 8.47 15.66 13.52
CA SER A 310 9.75 16.38 13.64
C SER A 310 9.85 17.12 14.97
N GLN A 311 8.77 17.79 15.40
CA GLN A 311 8.72 18.46 16.70
C GLN A 311 8.82 17.48 17.87
N ARG A 312 8.05 16.37 17.83
CA ARG A 312 8.01 15.39 18.92
C ARG A 312 9.36 14.72 19.17
N TYR A 313 10.06 14.33 18.11
CA TYR A 313 11.35 13.65 18.21
C TYR A 313 12.56 14.59 18.00
N GLN A 314 12.35 15.91 17.96
CA GLN A 314 13.42 16.89 17.76
C GLN A 314 14.27 16.59 16.51
N LEU A 315 13.60 16.16 15.44
CA LEU A 315 14.21 15.87 14.15
C LEU A 315 14.11 17.10 13.24
N PRO A 316 14.98 17.23 12.22
CA PRO A 316 14.85 18.27 11.20
C PRO A 316 13.49 18.20 10.47
N GLU A 317 13.16 19.21 9.66
CA GLU A 317 11.87 19.21 8.95
C GLU A 317 11.85 18.30 7.70
N LYS A 318 12.97 18.23 6.95
CA LYS A 318 12.98 17.57 5.63
C LYS A 318 13.63 16.18 5.63
N TYR A 319 14.85 16.08 6.13
CA TYR A 319 15.65 14.87 6.14
C TYR A 319 16.35 14.68 7.49
N ALA A 320 16.40 13.44 7.98
CA ALA A 320 17.18 13.05 9.16
C ALA A 320 18.26 12.02 8.80
N SER A 321 19.33 11.99 9.59
CA SER A 321 20.31 10.92 9.57
C SER A 321 19.75 9.65 10.19
N TYR A 322 20.36 8.50 9.90
CA TYR A 322 20.01 7.25 10.56
C TYR A 322 20.34 7.30 12.06
N SER A 323 21.49 7.89 12.41
CA SER A 323 21.93 8.09 13.80
C SER A 323 20.92 8.87 14.65
N ALA A 324 20.19 9.83 14.07
CA ALA A 324 19.20 10.63 14.78
C ALA A 324 18.01 9.83 15.35
N PHE A 325 17.82 8.58 14.92
CA PHE A 325 16.76 7.69 15.42
C PHE A 325 17.15 6.87 16.64
N PHE A 326 18.39 6.96 17.09
CA PHE A 326 18.92 6.25 18.26
C PHE A 326 19.36 7.25 19.32
N ASP A 327 19.19 6.91 20.60
CA ASP A 327 19.73 7.70 21.71
C ASP A 327 21.22 7.41 21.95
N ARG A 328 21.80 8.01 22.98
CA ARG A 328 23.25 7.87 23.28
C ARG A 328 23.59 6.46 23.76
N GLU A 329 22.60 5.76 24.29
CA GLU A 329 22.66 4.39 24.77
C GLU A 329 22.42 3.37 23.64
N GLY A 330 22.05 3.83 22.44
CA GLY A 330 21.78 3.01 21.26
C GLY A 330 20.34 2.50 21.17
N SER A 331 19.44 2.95 22.05
CA SER A 331 18.04 2.55 22.03
C SER A 331 17.27 3.25 20.90
N TYR A 332 16.38 2.51 20.26
CA TYR A 332 15.60 3.03 19.14
C TYR A 332 14.47 3.95 19.61
N ARG A 333 14.58 5.24 19.29
CA ARG A 333 13.74 6.32 19.85
C ARG A 333 12.25 6.20 19.49
N LEU A 334 11.93 5.59 18.36
CA LEU A 334 10.54 5.45 17.90
C LEU A 334 9.83 4.24 18.52
N LEU A 335 10.58 3.27 19.08
CA LEU A 335 10.07 1.97 19.49
C LEU A 335 8.89 2.04 20.48
N PRO A 336 8.91 2.87 21.55
CA PRO A 336 7.82 2.88 22.53
C PRO A 336 6.47 3.29 21.92
N ASP A 337 6.48 4.28 21.03
CA ASP A 337 5.28 4.74 20.34
C ASP A 337 4.83 3.74 19.27
N LEU A 338 5.78 3.13 18.56
CA LEU A 338 5.50 2.10 17.56
C LEU A 338 4.82 0.90 18.21
N GLN A 339 5.32 0.40 19.34
CA GLN A 339 4.69 -0.73 20.05
C GLN A 339 3.22 -0.42 20.35
N GLN A 340 2.93 0.74 20.95
CA GLN A 340 1.54 1.16 21.21
C GLN A 340 0.68 1.24 19.94
N ILE A 341 1.25 1.68 18.82
CA ILE A 341 0.55 1.75 17.54
C ILE A 341 0.27 0.35 16.97
N TYR A 342 1.25 -0.55 17.03
CA TYR A 342 1.12 -1.90 16.49
C TYR A 342 0.09 -2.75 17.26
N HIS A 343 -0.05 -2.52 18.57
CA HIS A 343 -1.10 -3.14 19.40
C HIS A 343 -2.51 -2.61 19.11
N ARG A 344 -2.66 -1.48 18.42
CA ARG A 344 -3.99 -1.01 17.99
C ARG A 344 -4.40 -1.69 16.68
N PRO A 345 -5.68 -2.04 16.53
CA PRO A 345 -6.23 -2.50 15.26
C PRO A 345 -5.90 -1.53 14.12
N ALA A 346 -5.51 -2.04 12.96
CA ALA A 346 -5.14 -1.21 11.81
C ALA A 346 -6.22 -0.18 11.40
N ALA A 347 -7.50 -0.49 11.65
CA ALA A 347 -8.63 0.39 11.38
C ALA A 347 -8.74 1.60 12.32
N GLU A 348 -8.11 1.53 13.49
CA GLU A 348 -8.14 2.56 14.53
C GLU A 348 -6.90 3.46 14.51
N ARG A 349 -5.88 3.10 13.74
CA ARG A 349 -4.64 3.87 13.60
C ARG A 349 -4.88 5.22 12.90
N THR A 350 -4.39 6.28 13.51
CA THR A 350 -4.50 7.66 13.01
C THR A 350 -3.63 7.88 11.76
N ALA A 351 -3.78 9.04 11.11
CA ALA A 351 -2.88 9.41 10.01
C ALA A 351 -1.42 9.54 10.47
N ALA A 352 -1.20 10.13 11.65
CA ALA A 352 0.13 10.26 12.25
C ALA A 352 0.74 8.89 12.59
N ASP A 353 -0.07 7.95 13.10
CA ASP A 353 0.38 6.58 13.39
C ASP A 353 0.92 5.90 12.12
N LYS A 354 0.22 6.08 11.00
CA LYS A 354 0.62 5.52 9.69
C LYS A 354 1.87 6.19 9.14
N GLU A 355 2.07 7.48 9.40
CA GLU A 355 3.30 8.18 9.03
C GLU A 355 4.49 7.71 9.85
N LEU A 356 4.30 7.46 11.15
CA LEU A 356 5.34 6.93 12.02
C LEU A 356 5.75 5.49 11.63
N ILE A 357 4.77 4.63 11.30
CA ILE A 357 5.05 3.27 10.76
C ILE A 357 5.85 3.36 9.45
N LYS A 358 5.50 4.29 8.54
CA LYS A 358 6.26 4.47 7.29
C LYS A 358 7.68 5.00 7.55
N LEU A 359 7.85 5.81 8.59
CA LEU A 359 9.17 6.29 9.01
C LEU A 359 10.01 5.15 9.56
N ASP A 360 9.43 4.31 10.42
CA ASP A 360 10.06 3.07 10.92
C ASP A 360 10.48 2.15 9.78
N GLU A 361 9.63 1.94 8.78
CA GLU A 361 9.98 1.14 7.59
C GLU A 361 11.23 1.68 6.88
N ARG A 362 11.43 3.00 6.79
CA ARG A 362 12.63 3.60 6.19
C ARG A 362 13.88 3.33 7.04
N VAL A 363 13.76 3.48 8.36
CA VAL A 363 14.87 3.21 9.29
C VAL A 363 15.27 1.73 9.21
N ASN A 364 14.29 0.82 9.20
CA ASN A 364 14.54 -0.62 9.12
C ASN A 364 15.13 -1.08 7.78
N ILE A 365 14.82 -0.39 6.67
CA ILE A 365 15.51 -0.65 5.39
C ILE A 365 16.99 -0.34 5.51
N LEU A 366 17.35 0.81 6.10
CA LEU A 366 18.74 1.18 6.28
C LEU A 366 19.46 0.26 7.25
N TYR A 367 18.79 -0.13 8.34
CA TYR A 367 19.30 -1.15 9.26
C TYR A 367 19.69 -2.42 8.49
N GLN A 368 18.79 -2.95 7.66
CA GLN A 368 19.05 -4.18 6.88
C GLN A 368 20.19 -4.03 5.87
N MET A 369 20.34 -2.85 5.26
CA MET A 369 21.44 -2.57 4.33
C MET A 369 22.78 -2.50 5.05
N PHE A 370 22.84 -1.82 6.19
CA PHE A 370 24.07 -1.69 6.97
C PHE A 370 24.54 -3.02 7.56
N HIS A 371 23.60 -3.92 7.88
CA HIS A 371 23.88 -5.25 8.40
C HIS A 371 23.97 -6.32 7.30
N GLN A 372 23.93 -5.93 6.03
CA GLN A 372 24.06 -6.83 4.86
C GLN A 372 23.02 -7.97 4.82
N THR A 373 21.90 -7.85 5.53
CA THR A 373 20.75 -8.75 5.36
C THR A 373 19.98 -8.44 4.07
N MET A 374 20.27 -7.29 3.46
CA MET A 374 19.81 -6.84 2.15
C MET A 374 20.94 -6.04 1.49
N PRO A 375 21.13 -6.08 0.14
CA PRO A 375 20.43 -6.91 -0.83
C PRO A 375 20.80 -8.40 -0.77
N ALA A 376 19.82 -9.28 -1.03
CA ALA A 376 20.07 -10.70 -1.28
C ALA A 376 20.62 -10.86 -2.71
N ILE A 377 21.94 -10.68 -2.85
CA ILE A 377 22.63 -10.91 -4.12
C ILE A 377 22.60 -12.41 -4.38
N TYR A 378 21.93 -12.80 -5.46
CA TYR A 378 21.91 -14.17 -5.92
C TYR A 378 23.33 -14.49 -6.44
N PRO A 379 23.97 -15.61 -6.03
CA PRO A 379 25.26 -16.00 -6.60
C PRO A 379 25.19 -16.24 -8.10
#